data_AF-A0A7S3X3Q2-F1
#
_entry.id   AF-A0A7S3X3Q2-F1
#
_cell.length_a   1.000
_cell.length_b   1.000
_cell.length_c   1.000
_cell.angle_alpha   90.00
_cell.angle_beta   90.00
_cell.angle_gamma   90.00
#
_symmetry.space_group_name_H-M   'P 1'
#
loop_
_entity.id
_entity.type
_entity.pdbx_description
1 polymer ?
#
loop_
_entity_poly.entity_id
_entity_poly.type
_entity_poly.pdbx_seq_one_letter_code
_entity_poly.pdbx_strand_id
1 'polypeptide(L)'
;NNLAGRGPDGGFPHSVQYSGVATVDGKCILMEVSAVNEHGYQPESAAQNGVTMQSTEVGKVNLLAGTQADLKINFLECETKEPALVTRFNISFYAVNEPTSRRITVRGYSDHQLQ
;
A
#
# COMPACT_ATOMS: atom_id res chain seq x y z
N ASN A 1 -10.50 4.80 0.64
CA ASN A 1 -9.51 3.71 0.53
C ASN A 1 -10.11 2.56 -0.23
N ASN A 2 -9.68 2.39 -1.48
CA ASN A 2 -10.40 1.57 -2.45
C ASN A 2 -9.45 0.69 -3.26
N LEU A 3 -8.73 -0.22 -2.61
CA LEU A 3 -7.75 -1.05 -3.31
C LEU A 3 -8.44 -1.84 -4.43
N ALA A 4 -8.11 -1.52 -5.68
CA ALA A 4 -8.72 -2.09 -6.89
C ALA A 4 -10.26 -1.92 -6.99
N GLY A 5 -10.83 -0.85 -6.46
CA GLY A 5 -12.30 -0.71 -6.52
C GLY A 5 -13.04 -1.52 -5.45
N ARG A 6 -12.31 -2.14 -4.50
CA ARG A 6 -12.84 -3.02 -3.46
C ARG A 6 -12.61 -2.48 -2.04
N GLY A 7 -12.99 -1.24 -1.79
CA GLY A 7 -13.12 -0.65 -0.45
C GLY A 7 -14.46 0.07 -0.26
N PRO A 8 -14.73 0.68 0.92
CA PRO A 8 -16.01 1.33 1.20
C PRO A 8 -16.30 2.56 0.32
N ASP A 9 -15.25 3.14 -0.27
CA ASP A 9 -15.38 4.26 -1.21
C ASP A 9 -15.45 3.71 -2.64
N GLY A 10 -16.57 3.89 -3.34
CA GLY A 10 -16.74 3.42 -4.74
C GLY A 10 -16.12 4.31 -5.81
N GLY A 11 -15.26 5.26 -5.45
CA GLY A 11 -14.66 6.26 -6.34
C GLY A 11 -13.13 6.21 -6.43
N PHE A 12 -12.56 7.13 -7.19
CA PHE A 12 -11.11 7.36 -7.26
C PHE A 12 -10.58 8.02 -5.96
N PRO A 13 -9.34 7.72 -5.55
CA PRO A 13 -8.40 6.80 -6.19
C PRO A 13 -8.63 5.33 -5.79
N HIS A 14 -8.35 4.40 -6.71
CA HIS A 14 -8.39 2.93 -6.49
C HIS A 14 -7.20 2.42 -5.66
N SER A 15 -6.72 3.26 -4.74
CA SER A 15 -5.57 3.02 -3.89
C SER A 15 -5.96 3.12 -2.43
N VAL A 16 -5.08 2.59 -1.58
CA VAL A 16 -5.08 2.83 -0.15
C VAL A 16 -3.97 3.82 0.14
N GLN A 17 -4.31 4.91 0.84
CA GLN A 17 -3.33 5.90 1.24
C GLN A 17 -3.12 5.86 2.75
N TYR A 18 -1.85 5.81 3.14
CA TYR A 18 -1.40 5.95 4.51
C TYR A 18 -0.59 7.24 4.60
N SER A 19 -1.17 8.28 5.21
CA SER A 19 -0.51 9.58 5.38
C SER A 19 0.46 9.58 6.56
N GLY A 20 1.51 10.39 6.46
CA GLY A 20 2.46 10.59 7.57
C GLY A 20 3.31 9.37 7.88
N VAL A 21 3.60 8.53 6.87
CA VAL A 21 4.46 7.34 7.04
C VAL A 21 5.93 7.69 7.27
N ALA A 22 6.32 8.91 6.92
CA ALA A 22 7.64 9.46 7.17
C ALA A 22 7.62 10.99 7.07
N THR A 23 8.69 11.60 7.57
CA THR A 23 9.05 12.99 7.28
C THR A 23 10.41 12.99 6.59
N VAL A 24 10.50 13.56 5.39
CA VAL A 24 11.74 13.66 4.62
C VAL A 24 11.95 15.13 4.28
N ASP A 25 13.11 15.69 4.66
CA ASP A 25 13.46 17.10 4.47
C ASP A 25 12.38 18.08 4.97
N GLY A 26 11.76 17.75 6.11
CA GLY A 26 10.69 18.54 6.73
C GLY A 26 9.32 18.40 6.06
N LYS A 27 9.20 17.61 4.99
CA LYS A 27 7.94 17.35 4.29
C LYS A 27 7.29 16.05 4.76
N CYS A 28 5.97 16.07 4.92
CA CYS A 28 5.19 14.89 5.21
C CYS A 28 5.16 13.99 3.98
N ILE A 29 5.40 12.69 4.19
CA ILE A 29 5.30 11.67 3.14
C ILE A 29 4.09 10.79 3.41
N LEU A 30 3.31 10.52 2.36
CA LEU A 30 2.28 9.50 2.34
C LEU A 30 2.77 8.30 1.52
N MET A 31 2.29 7.12 1.91
CA MET A 31 2.45 5.89 1.14
C MET A 31 1.13 5.58 0.45
N GLU A 32 1.17 5.48 -0.87
CA GLU A 32 0.06 5.00 -1.68
C GLU A 32 0.31 3.55 -2.08
N VAL A 33 -0.68 2.69 -1.85
CA VAL A 33 -0.67 1.28 -2.24
C VAL A 33 -1.79 1.02 -3.23
N SER A 34 -1.46 0.46 -4.39
CA SER A 34 -2.41 0.11 -5.46
C SER A 34 -2.19 -1.33 -5.94
N ALA A 35 -3.24 -1.96 -6.47
CA ALA A 35 -3.09 -3.23 -7.16
C ALA A 35 -2.64 -2.97 -8.59
N VAL A 36 -1.62 -3.69 -9.07
CA VAL A 36 -1.14 -3.56 -10.46
C VAL A 36 -2.19 -4.07 -11.45
N ASN A 37 -2.92 -5.13 -11.08
CA ASN A 37 -4.06 -5.65 -11.83
C ASN A 37 -5.31 -5.57 -10.96
N GLU A 38 -6.21 -4.65 -11.27
CA GLU A 38 -7.43 -4.42 -10.48
C GLU A 38 -8.35 -5.65 -10.43
N HIS A 39 -8.39 -6.45 -11.50
CA HIS A 39 -9.16 -7.69 -11.53
C HIS A 39 -8.46 -8.88 -10.86
N GLY A 40 -7.15 -8.76 -10.58
CA GLY A 40 -6.35 -9.78 -9.92
C GLY A 40 -6.43 -9.73 -8.40
N TYR A 41 -6.75 -8.57 -7.82
CA TYR A 41 -6.86 -8.40 -6.38
C TYR A 41 -8.23 -8.87 -5.86
N GLN A 42 -8.21 -9.86 -4.97
CA GLN A 42 -9.42 -10.41 -4.35
C GLN A 42 -9.32 -10.26 -2.83
N PRO A 43 -10.04 -9.32 -2.21
CA PRO A 43 -10.07 -9.22 -0.76
C PRO A 43 -11.06 -10.22 -0.14
N GLU A 44 -10.70 -10.82 0.99
CA GLU A 44 -11.64 -11.55 1.86
C GLU A 44 -12.73 -10.59 2.39
N SER A 45 -12.31 -9.39 2.78
CA SER A 45 -13.16 -8.31 3.27
C SER A 45 -12.63 -6.97 2.78
N ALA A 46 -13.30 -6.45 1.75
CA ALA A 46 -13.06 -5.11 1.19
C ALA A 46 -13.05 -4.01 2.27
N ALA A 47 -13.94 -4.11 3.26
CA ALA A 47 -14.07 -3.17 4.37
C ALA A 47 -12.85 -3.13 5.31
N GLN A 48 -11.95 -4.12 5.24
CA GLN A 48 -10.73 -4.14 6.05
C GLN A 48 -9.53 -3.46 5.37
N ASN A 49 -9.66 -3.04 4.11
CA ASN A 49 -8.59 -2.32 3.41
C ASN A 49 -8.41 -0.91 3.98
N GLY A 50 -7.16 -0.52 4.26
CA GLY A 50 -6.81 0.78 4.78
C GLY A 50 -7.19 1.02 6.25
N VAL A 51 -7.81 0.04 6.92
CA VAL A 51 -8.04 0.10 8.37
C VAL A 51 -6.68 0.06 9.08
N THR A 52 -6.44 1.05 9.92
CA THR A 52 -5.27 1.09 10.80
C THR A 52 -5.61 0.43 12.13
N MET A 53 -4.69 -0.42 12.62
CA MET A 53 -4.82 -0.95 13.97
C MET A 53 -4.41 0.12 14.97
N GLN A 54 -5.38 0.65 15.73
CA GLN A 54 -5.20 1.77 16.67
C GLN A 54 -4.05 1.56 17.68
N SER A 55 -3.67 0.32 17.96
CA SER A 55 -2.62 -0.02 18.91
C SER A 55 -1.22 -0.23 18.31
N THR A 56 -1.06 -0.27 16.98
CA THR A 56 0.21 -0.67 16.34
C THR A 56 0.62 0.15 15.12
N GLU A 57 -0.18 1.14 14.70
CA GLU A 57 0.09 1.96 13.50
C GLU A 57 0.28 1.12 12.21
N VAL A 58 -0.19 -0.12 12.19
CA VAL A 58 -0.11 -1.00 11.02
C VAL A 58 -1.32 -0.78 10.13
N GLY A 59 -1.06 -0.45 8.87
CA GLY A 59 -2.05 -0.42 7.81
C GLY A 59 -2.41 -1.82 7.31
N LYS A 60 -3.70 -2.08 7.08
CA LYS A 60 -4.16 -3.36 6.53
C LYS A 60 -4.39 -3.31 5.02
N VAL A 61 -3.87 -4.32 4.33
CA VAL A 61 -4.25 -4.74 2.98
C VAL A 61 -4.83 -6.15 3.11
N ASN A 62 -6.08 -6.34 2.71
CA ASN A 62 -6.82 -7.58 2.97
C ASN A 62 -6.86 -8.47 1.72
N LEU A 63 -6.27 -9.66 1.79
CA LEU A 63 -6.20 -10.60 0.67
C LEU A 63 -6.97 -11.89 1.02
N LEU A 64 -7.77 -12.40 0.07
CA LEU A 64 -8.45 -13.68 0.15
C LEU A 64 -7.44 -14.83 0.19
N ALA A 65 -7.66 -15.76 1.11
CA ALA A 65 -6.91 -17.00 1.25
C ALA A 65 -6.74 -17.74 -0.10
N GLY A 66 -5.54 -18.24 -0.38
CA GLY A 66 -5.24 -18.98 -1.62
C GLY A 66 -5.14 -18.12 -2.90
N THR A 67 -5.25 -16.79 -2.81
CA THR A 67 -5.11 -15.89 -3.97
C THR A 67 -3.75 -15.17 -3.97
N GLN A 68 -3.47 -14.44 -5.06
CA GLN A 68 -2.26 -13.62 -5.21
C GLN A 68 -2.65 -12.18 -5.57
N ALA A 69 -1.86 -11.22 -5.11
CA ALA A 69 -1.92 -9.84 -5.57
C ALA A 69 -0.53 -9.31 -5.90
N ASP A 70 -0.44 -8.57 -7.00
CA ASP A 70 0.73 -7.74 -7.31
C ASP A 70 0.40 -6.31 -6.89
N LEU A 71 1.19 -5.78 -5.95
CA LEU A 71 0.98 -4.45 -5.37
C LEU A 71 2.08 -3.49 -5.82
N LYS A 72 1.70 -2.26 -6.13
CA LYS A 72 2.61 -1.13 -6.35
C LYS A 72 2.53 -0.18 -5.17
N ILE A 73 3.69 0.25 -4.69
CA ILE A 73 3.83 1.22 -3.61
C ILE A 73 4.49 2.48 -4.19
N ASN A 74 3.86 3.63 -3.97
CA ASN A 74 4.42 4.94 -4.29
C ASN A 74 4.57 5.77 -3.01
N PHE A 75 5.64 6.54 -2.91
CA PHE A 75 5.76 7.59 -1.89
C PHE A 75 5.43 8.92 -2.53
N LEU A 76 4.48 9.66 -1.95
CA LEU A 76 4.08 10.98 -2.42
C LEU A 76 4.24 12.00 -1.28
N GLU A 77 4.44 13.27 -1.60
CA GLU A 77 4.35 14.34 -0.62
C GLU A 77 2.87 14.54 -0.22
N CYS A 78 2.61 14.74 1.08
CA CYS A 78 1.27 14.70 1.65
C CYS A 78 0.31 15.75 1.09
N GLU A 79 0.76 16.98 0.86
CA GLU A 79 -0.09 18.09 0.42
C GLU A 79 -0.29 18.12 -1.09
N THR A 80 0.82 18.08 -1.83
CA THR A 80 0.88 18.21 -3.29
C THR A 80 0.49 16.93 -4.02
N LYS A 81 0.62 15.77 -3.36
CA LYS A 81 0.48 14.43 -3.96
C LYS A 81 1.48 14.14 -5.08
N GLU A 82 2.54 14.93 -5.18
CA GLU A 82 3.61 14.69 -6.15
C GLU A 82 4.53 13.55 -5.67
N PRO A 83 5.15 12.78 -6.59
CA PRO A 83 6.11 11.74 -6.22
C PRO A 83 7.25 12.28 -5.35
N ALA A 84 7.51 11.60 -4.24
CA ALA A 84 8.57 11.95 -3.30
C ALA A 84 9.73 10.94 -3.37
N LEU A 85 10.96 11.45 -3.41
CA LEU A 85 12.16 10.61 -3.34
C LEU A 85 12.43 10.17 -1.90
N VAL A 86 12.21 8.88 -1.62
CA VAL A 86 12.57 8.25 -0.34
C VAL A 86 13.73 7.31 -0.59
N THR A 87 14.95 7.75 -0.28
CA THR A 87 16.19 7.02 -0.62
C THR A 87 16.43 5.76 0.21
N ARG A 88 15.83 5.68 1.41
CA ARG A 88 15.94 4.53 2.32
C ARG A 88 14.62 4.32 3.04
N PHE A 89 14.11 3.10 2.98
CA PHE A 89 12.91 2.70 3.70
C PHE A 89 12.96 1.21 4.06
N ASN A 90 12.19 0.83 5.06
CA ASN A 90 11.91 -0.57 5.39
C ASN A 90 10.40 -0.79 5.29
N ILE A 91 9.98 -1.88 4.66
CA ILE A 91 8.59 -2.31 4.63
C ILE A 91 8.50 -3.67 5.31
N SER A 92 7.68 -3.74 6.35
CA SER A 92 7.44 -4.96 7.11
C SER A 92 6.03 -5.47 6.82
N PHE A 93 5.92 -6.77 6.54
CA PHE A 93 4.64 -7.44 6.36
C PHE A 93 4.33 -8.29 7.59
N TYR A 94 3.17 -8.07 8.22
CA TYR A 94 2.73 -8.79 9.41
C TYR A 94 1.53 -9.69 9.12
N ALA A 95 1.38 -10.77 9.88
CA ALA A 95 0.21 -11.65 9.86
C ALA A 95 -0.18 -12.22 8.48
N VAL A 96 0.81 -12.75 7.74
CA VAL A 96 0.55 -13.61 6.57
C VAL A 96 0.05 -14.96 7.10
N ASN A 97 -1.21 -15.07 7.51
CA ASN A 97 -1.71 -16.17 8.34
C ASN A 97 -2.05 -17.47 7.58
N GLU A 98 -1.50 -17.66 6.38
CA GLU A 98 -1.67 -18.91 5.63
C GLU A 98 -0.68 -19.99 6.12
N PRO A 99 -1.16 -21.25 6.32
CA PRO A 99 -0.32 -22.39 6.72
C PRO A 99 0.54 -22.96 5.58
N THR A 100 0.39 -22.48 4.34
CA THR A 100 1.14 -22.97 3.18
C THR A 100 2.14 -21.95 2.62
N SER A 101 3.11 -22.45 1.85
CA SER A 101 4.22 -21.75 1.17
C SER A 101 4.04 -20.24 1.00
N ARG A 102 4.82 -19.46 1.77
CA ARG A 102 4.86 -17.99 1.66
C ARG A 102 5.98 -17.59 0.71
N ARG A 103 5.64 -16.83 -0.33
CA ARG A 103 6.63 -16.20 -1.20
C ARG A 103 6.33 -14.71 -1.35
N ILE A 104 7.18 -13.88 -0.76
CA ILE A 104 7.22 -12.44 -1.02
C ILE A 104 8.29 -12.22 -2.08
N THR A 105 7.93 -11.58 -3.18
CA THR A 105 8.88 -11.19 -4.23
C THR A 105 8.82 -9.68 -4.37
N VAL A 106 9.96 -9.00 -4.24
CA VAL A 106 10.09 -7.57 -4.51
C VAL A 106 10.79 -7.41 -5.86
N ARG A 107 10.21 -6.61 -6.76
CA ARG A 107 10.74 -6.33 -8.10
C ARG A 107 10.55 -4.86 -8.44
N GLY A 108 11.33 -4.35 -9.40
CA GLY A 108 11.07 -3.05 -10.01
C GLY A 108 11.34 -1.85 -9.11
N TYR A 109 12.47 -1.83 -8.40
CA TYR A 109 12.95 -0.59 -7.78
C TYR A 109 13.44 0.36 -8.88
N SER A 110 12.83 1.53 -8.98
CA SER A 110 13.26 2.61 -9.86
C SER A 110 13.41 3.87 -9.03
N ASP A 111 14.59 4.49 -9.05
CA ASP A 111 14.77 5.85 -8.54
C ASP A 111 14.46 6.84 -9.68
N HIS A 112 13.62 7.82 -9.39
CA HIS A 112 13.49 9.00 -10.25
C HIS A 112 14.29 10.11 -9.58
N GLN A 113 15.50 10.38 -10.09
CA GLN A 113 16.22 11.61 -9.80
C GLN A 113 15.42 12.76 -10.41
N LEU A 114 14.93 13.69 -9.59
CA LEU A 114 14.42 14.96 -10.10
C LEU A 114 15.65 15.76 -10.57
N GLN A 115 15.67 16.16 -11.84
CA GLN A 115 16.68 17.07 -12.41
C GLN A 115 16.49 18.49 -11.90
#